data_AF-A0A8S9UKM6-F1
#
_entry.id   AF-A0A8S9UKM6-F1
#
_cell.length_a   1.000
_cell.length_b   1.000
_cell.length_c   1.000
_cell.angle_alpha   90.00
_cell.angle_beta   90.00
_cell.angle_gamma   90.00
#
_symmetry.space_group_name_H-M   'P 1'
#
loop_
_entity.id
_entity.type
_entity.pdbx_description
1 polymer ?
#
loop_
_entity_poly.entity_id
_entity_poly.type
_entity_poly.pdbx_seq_one_letter_code
_entity_poly.pdbx_strand_id
1 'polypeptide(L)'
;MEVQDPSTFDELILFEPVYGEKDPVVTDKIATFLVATTLQREASWSSREEAVKYFETLKNFNSWDRESLASYLQGALVDDATGRTVLACHPHIEAALYRHEILRFTDQELKRPKCKVRFYGGERSNLFFTPHFEHAVRLNPDVYSMGEPMNNCTHLLVLEDLERAANNILNDLAKASPFHKDTTSRM
;
A
#
# COMPACT_ATOMS: atom_id res chain seq x y z
N MET A 1 -4.41 15.26 -0.74
CA MET A 1 -5.69 15.05 -1.45
C MET A 1 -6.86 15.35 -0.51
N GLU A 2 -7.45 14.43 0.25
CA GLU A 2 -8.62 14.75 1.11
C GLU A 2 -8.34 15.75 2.26
N VAL A 3 -7.16 15.71 2.88
CA VAL A 3 -6.77 16.73 3.88
C VAL A 3 -6.68 18.12 3.24
N GLN A 4 -6.17 18.21 2.02
CA GLN A 4 -5.96 19.49 1.33
C GLN A 4 -7.24 20.00 0.67
N ASP A 5 -8.05 19.09 0.14
CA ASP A 5 -9.29 19.33 -0.60
C ASP A 5 -10.41 18.41 -0.06
N PRO A 6 -11.05 18.79 1.06
CA PRO A 6 -12.04 17.94 1.74
C PRO A 6 -13.33 17.79 0.94
N SER A 7 -13.99 16.64 1.08
CA SER A 7 -15.19 16.24 0.32
C SER A 7 -14.91 15.83 -1.13
N THR A 8 -13.66 15.48 -1.44
CA THR A 8 -13.32 14.87 -2.73
C THR A 8 -13.79 13.42 -2.80
N PHE A 9 -13.79 12.73 -1.65
CA PHE A 9 -14.20 11.33 -1.53
C PHE A 9 -15.33 11.18 -0.50
N ASP A 10 -16.22 10.22 -0.74
CA ASP A 10 -17.24 9.82 0.24
C ASP A 10 -16.67 8.95 1.37
N GLU A 11 -15.61 8.19 1.08
CA GLU A 11 -14.87 7.34 2.03
C GLU A 11 -13.46 7.02 1.52
N LEU A 12 -12.54 6.73 2.45
CA LEU A 12 -11.19 6.24 2.17
C LEU A 12 -10.92 4.92 2.92
N ILE A 13 -10.57 3.87 2.17
CA ILE A 13 -10.07 2.59 2.72
C ILE A 13 -8.60 2.48 2.33
N LEU A 14 -7.72 2.53 3.32
CA LEU A 14 -6.28 2.67 3.12
C LEU A 14 -5.55 1.45 3.69
N PHE A 15 -4.87 0.72 2.81
CA PHE A 15 -4.00 -0.38 3.18
C PHE A 15 -2.55 0.11 3.24
N GLU A 16 -1.88 -0.16 4.36
CA GLU A 16 -0.46 0.13 4.55
C GLU A 16 -0.02 1.57 4.17
N PRO A 17 -0.78 2.63 4.52
CA PRO A 17 -0.28 3.98 4.34
C PRO A 17 1.00 4.18 5.16
N VAL A 18 2.08 4.64 4.53
CA VAL A 18 3.32 5.02 5.25
C VAL A 18 3.14 6.44 5.81
N TYR A 19 2.93 6.54 7.12
CA TYR A 19 2.52 7.80 7.77
C TYR A 19 3.11 7.97 9.17
N GLY A 20 3.51 9.21 9.48
CA GLY A 20 3.65 9.65 10.86
C GLY A 20 5.00 9.36 11.55
N GLU A 21 5.93 8.57 11.02
CA GLU A 21 7.26 8.39 11.64
C GLU A 21 8.21 9.57 11.36
N LYS A 22 8.74 10.23 12.40
CA LYS A 22 9.59 11.44 12.31
C LYS A 22 11.01 11.22 12.79
N ASP A 23 11.29 10.13 13.49
CA ASP A 23 12.63 9.88 13.96
C ASP A 23 13.56 9.79 12.74
N PRO A 24 14.52 10.74 12.58
CA PRO A 24 15.44 10.71 11.44
C PRO A 24 16.20 9.39 11.38
N VAL A 25 16.53 8.80 12.53
CA VAL A 25 17.26 7.52 12.58
C VAL A 25 16.42 6.38 11.98
N VAL A 26 15.12 6.35 12.27
CA VAL A 26 14.21 5.32 11.75
C VAL A 26 13.93 5.55 10.26
N THR A 27 13.59 6.78 9.89
CA THR A 27 13.26 7.15 8.50
C THR A 27 14.45 7.00 7.56
N ASP A 28 15.65 7.43 7.96
CA ASP A 28 16.88 7.26 7.17
C ASP A 28 17.25 5.79 7.01
N LYS A 29 17.05 4.98 8.05
CA LYS A 29 17.31 3.53 7.99
C LYS A 29 16.39 2.85 6.99
N ILE A 30 15.11 3.19 6.99
CA ILE A 30 14.11 2.66 6.03
C ILE A 30 14.49 3.09 4.61
N ALA A 31 14.70 4.39 4.39
CA ALA A 31 15.05 4.92 3.07
C ALA A 31 16.34 4.29 2.53
N THR A 32 17.38 4.20 3.36
CA THR A 32 18.66 3.58 3.00
C THR A 32 18.48 2.12 2.60
N PHE A 33 17.70 1.34 3.36
CA PHE A 33 17.42 -0.06 3.06
C PHE A 33 16.68 -0.24 1.74
N LEU A 34 15.62 0.56 1.51
CA LEU A 34 14.81 0.50 0.29
C LEU A 34 15.62 0.91 -0.95
N VAL A 35 16.41 1.99 -0.85
CA VAL A 35 17.32 2.44 -1.90
C VAL A 35 18.36 1.35 -2.22
N ALA A 36 19.06 0.84 -1.20
CA ALA A 36 20.11 -0.15 -1.41
C ALA A 36 19.57 -1.44 -2.05
N THR A 37 18.40 -1.91 -1.62
CA THR A 37 17.76 -3.11 -2.17
C THR A 37 17.29 -2.89 -3.60
N THR A 38 16.75 -1.72 -3.91
CA THR A 38 16.22 -1.39 -5.24
C THR A 38 17.33 -1.27 -6.27
N LEU A 39 18.45 -0.60 -5.92
CA LEU A 39 19.58 -0.42 -6.83
C LEU A 39 20.31 -1.72 -7.19
N GLN A 40 20.06 -2.82 -6.47
CA GLN A 40 20.61 -4.14 -6.78
C GLN A 40 19.78 -4.93 -7.80
N ARG A 41 18.59 -4.45 -8.17
CA ARG A 41 17.70 -5.16 -9.09
C ARG A 41 18.25 -5.12 -10.52
N GLU A 42 18.21 -6.27 -11.18
CA GLU A 42 18.42 -6.34 -12.62
C GLU A 42 17.30 -5.55 -13.33
N ALA A 43 17.67 -4.78 -14.36
CA ALA A 43 16.75 -3.87 -15.04
C ALA A 43 16.45 -4.31 -16.48
N SER A 44 17.22 -5.26 -17.02
CA SER A 44 17.03 -5.76 -18.37
C SER A 44 17.37 -7.24 -18.51
N TRP A 45 16.64 -7.92 -19.37
CA TRP A 45 16.79 -9.34 -19.68
C TRP A 45 16.76 -9.56 -21.18
N SER A 46 17.27 -10.71 -21.63
CA SER A 46 17.27 -11.06 -23.05
C SER A 46 15.87 -11.39 -23.57
N SER A 47 14.97 -11.85 -22.70
CA SER A 47 13.56 -12.10 -23.02
C SER A 47 12.66 -11.95 -21.78
N ARG A 48 11.35 -11.97 -22.00
CA ARG A 48 10.35 -11.86 -20.94
C ARG A 48 10.35 -13.08 -20.03
N GLU A 49 10.55 -14.26 -20.58
CA GLU A 49 10.62 -15.52 -19.83
C GLU A 49 11.79 -15.51 -18.84
N GLU A 50 12.93 -14.95 -19.24
CA GLU A 50 14.09 -14.78 -18.36
C GLU A 50 13.78 -13.80 -17.21
N ALA A 51 13.13 -12.68 -17.52
CA ALA A 51 12.71 -11.70 -16.53
C ALA A 51 11.72 -12.29 -15.51
N VAL A 52 10.70 -13.02 -15.98
CA VAL A 52 9.72 -13.70 -15.11
C VAL A 52 10.42 -14.68 -14.18
N LYS A 53 11.30 -15.53 -14.72
CA LYS A 53 12.06 -16.50 -13.92
C LYS A 53 12.93 -15.81 -12.88
N TYR A 54 13.56 -14.67 -13.21
CA TYR A 54 14.31 -13.87 -12.24
C TYR A 54 13.42 -13.48 -11.04
N PHE A 55 12.25 -12.90 -11.29
CA PHE A 55 11.34 -12.50 -10.22
C PHE A 55 10.80 -13.65 -9.37
N GLU A 56 10.50 -14.80 -9.99
CA GLU A 56 10.06 -16.01 -9.27
C GLU A 56 11.12 -16.58 -8.32
N THR A 57 12.40 -16.29 -8.54
CA THR A 57 13.49 -16.72 -7.65
C THR A 57 13.75 -15.76 -6.48
N LEU A 58 13.22 -14.53 -6.55
CA LEU A 58 13.45 -13.51 -5.54
C LEU A 58 12.59 -13.78 -4.30
N LYS A 59 13.26 -13.99 -3.16
CA LYS A 59 12.60 -14.27 -1.87
C LYS A 59 11.54 -13.23 -1.48
N ASN A 60 11.71 -11.97 -1.88
CA ASN A 60 10.78 -10.88 -1.57
C ASN A 60 9.39 -11.07 -2.22
N PHE A 61 9.29 -11.86 -3.27
CA PHE A 61 8.02 -12.16 -3.96
C PHE A 61 7.45 -13.54 -3.57
N ASN A 62 8.14 -14.29 -2.69
CA ASN A 62 7.68 -15.59 -2.26
C ASN A 62 6.38 -15.51 -1.44
N SER A 63 6.17 -14.43 -0.69
CA SER A 63 4.94 -14.24 0.09
C SER A 63 3.75 -13.77 -0.74
N TRP A 64 3.98 -13.32 -1.98
CA TRP A 64 2.90 -12.80 -2.81
C TRP A 64 2.01 -13.94 -3.30
N ASP A 65 0.73 -13.62 -3.40
CA ASP A 65 -0.20 -14.44 -4.16
C ASP A 65 0.26 -14.56 -5.62
N ARG A 66 0.01 -15.71 -6.25
CA ARG A 66 0.52 -15.99 -7.60
C ARG A 66 -0.18 -15.15 -8.67
N GLU A 67 -1.45 -14.84 -8.48
CA GLU A 67 -2.19 -13.93 -9.36
C GLU A 67 -1.67 -12.50 -9.21
N SER A 68 -1.36 -12.05 -7.98
CA SER A 68 -0.72 -10.74 -7.73
C SER A 68 0.61 -10.62 -8.44
N LEU A 69 1.49 -11.62 -8.32
CA LEU A 69 2.80 -11.61 -8.97
C LEU A 69 2.68 -11.61 -10.50
N ALA A 70 1.80 -12.45 -11.06
CA ALA A 70 1.58 -12.48 -12.50
C ALA A 70 1.08 -11.12 -13.02
N SER A 71 0.11 -10.51 -12.34
CA SER A 71 -0.43 -9.19 -12.68
C SER A 71 0.62 -8.09 -12.56
N TYR A 72 1.45 -8.12 -11.51
CA TYR A 72 2.58 -7.21 -11.35
C TYR A 72 3.56 -7.33 -12.51
N LEU A 73 3.99 -8.55 -12.87
CA LEU A 73 4.93 -8.77 -13.97
C LEU A 73 4.36 -8.37 -15.33
N GLN A 74 3.04 -8.43 -15.51
CA GLN A 74 2.39 -7.93 -16.71
C GLN A 74 2.66 -6.43 -16.92
N GLY A 75 2.49 -5.61 -15.87
CA GLY A 75 2.70 -4.17 -15.93
C GLY A 75 4.15 -3.71 -15.71
N ALA A 76 4.93 -4.46 -14.94
CA ALA A 76 6.28 -4.09 -14.54
C ALA A 76 7.34 -4.38 -15.63
N LEU A 77 7.02 -5.19 -16.64
CA LEU A 77 7.94 -5.60 -17.70
C LEU A 77 7.47 -5.11 -19.06
N VAL A 78 8.35 -4.41 -19.79
CA VAL A 78 8.10 -3.89 -21.14
C VAL A 78 9.11 -4.49 -22.10
N ASP A 79 8.65 -4.94 -23.26
CA ASP A 79 9.53 -5.42 -24.32
C ASP A 79 9.95 -4.25 -25.21
N ASP A 80 11.26 -4.12 -25.46
CA ASP A 80 11.81 -3.09 -26.33
C ASP A 80 11.82 -3.51 -27.81
N ALA A 81 12.13 -2.56 -28.70
CA ALA A 81 12.14 -2.80 -30.14
C ALA A 81 13.20 -3.82 -30.60
N THR A 82 14.15 -4.18 -29.74
CA THR A 82 15.20 -5.17 -30.01
C THR A 82 14.82 -6.57 -29.56
N GLY A 83 13.65 -6.72 -28.93
CA GLY A 83 13.16 -7.99 -28.38
C GLY A 83 13.69 -8.29 -26.97
N ARG A 84 14.38 -7.34 -26.31
CA ARG A 84 14.77 -7.45 -24.91
C ARG A 84 13.59 -7.04 -24.03
N THR A 85 13.58 -7.51 -22.79
CA THR A 85 12.61 -7.08 -21.78
C THR A 85 13.29 -6.22 -20.73
N VAL A 86 12.66 -5.12 -20.33
CA VAL A 86 13.17 -4.17 -19.33
C VAL A 86 12.12 -3.88 -18.26
N LEU A 87 12.56 -3.38 -17.10
CA LEU A 87 11.63 -2.82 -16.12
C LEU A 87 10.96 -1.55 -16.66
N ALA A 88 9.63 -1.48 -16.52
CA ALA A 88 8.85 -0.29 -16.81
C ALA A 88 9.29 0.91 -15.95
N CYS A 89 9.68 0.65 -14.70
CA CYS A 89 10.29 1.63 -13.80
C CYS A 89 11.76 1.26 -13.60
N HIS A 90 12.67 2.08 -14.12
CA HIS A 90 14.10 1.86 -13.92
C HIS A 90 14.46 1.96 -12.43
N PRO A 91 15.33 1.07 -11.88
CA PRO A 91 15.64 1.06 -10.43
C PRO A 91 16.12 2.41 -9.87
N HIS A 92 16.81 3.22 -10.66
CA HIS A 92 17.20 4.59 -10.27
C HIS A 92 16.00 5.52 -10.02
N ILE A 93 14.93 5.38 -10.80
CA ILE A 93 13.71 6.17 -10.64
C ILE A 93 13.00 5.74 -9.36
N GLU A 94 12.80 4.43 -9.17
CA GLU A 94 12.19 3.90 -7.95
C GLU A 94 13.01 4.26 -6.69
N ALA A 95 14.34 4.15 -6.75
CA ALA A 95 15.23 4.54 -5.65
C ALA A 95 15.13 6.05 -5.32
N ALA A 96 14.93 6.91 -6.31
CA ALA A 96 14.71 8.33 -6.06
C ALA A 96 13.38 8.57 -5.33
N LEU A 97 12.34 7.76 -5.58
CA LEU A 97 11.06 7.85 -4.87
C LEU A 97 11.21 7.54 -3.37
N TYR A 98 12.07 6.61 -2.97
CA TYR A 98 12.29 6.28 -1.56
C TYR A 98 13.01 7.37 -0.74
N ARG A 99 13.49 8.44 -1.38
CA ARG A 99 14.12 9.58 -0.68
C ARG A 99 13.13 10.67 -0.27
N HIS A 100 11.84 10.50 -0.52
CA HIS A 100 10.83 11.47 -0.11
C HIS A 100 10.55 11.36 1.39
N GLU A 101 10.19 12.49 1.98
CA GLU A 101 9.77 12.53 3.38
C GLU A 101 8.48 11.73 3.58
N ILE A 102 8.42 10.97 4.68
CA ILE A 102 7.19 10.28 5.08
C ILE A 102 6.11 11.32 5.36
N LEU A 103 4.92 11.09 4.80
CA LEU A 103 3.77 11.98 4.95
C LEU A 103 3.43 12.18 6.43
N ARG A 104 3.14 13.44 6.80
CA ARG A 104 2.69 13.82 8.13
C ARG A 104 1.60 14.87 8.04
N PHE A 105 0.70 14.82 9.01
CA PHE A 105 -0.31 15.84 9.21
C PHE A 105 -0.24 16.35 10.64
N THR A 106 -0.48 17.63 10.80
CA THR A 106 -0.76 18.25 12.10
C THR A 106 -2.12 17.81 12.63
N ASP A 107 -2.36 18.00 13.93
CA ASP A 107 -3.69 17.72 14.52
C ASP A 107 -4.80 18.57 13.88
N GLN A 108 -4.49 19.77 13.40
CA GLN A 108 -5.47 20.60 12.68
C GLN A 108 -5.79 19.99 11.31
N GLU A 109 -4.78 19.50 10.59
CA GLU A 109 -4.95 18.84 9.31
C GLU A 109 -5.71 17.52 9.42
N LEU A 110 -5.46 16.72 10.46
CA LEU A 110 -6.21 15.50 10.73
C LEU A 110 -7.70 15.76 11.00
N LYS A 111 -8.11 16.98 11.33
CA LYS A 111 -9.54 17.33 11.50
C LYS A 111 -10.22 17.78 10.20
N ARG A 112 -9.46 17.90 9.10
CA ARG A 112 -9.97 18.43 7.83
C ARG A 112 -10.86 17.44 7.05
N PRO A 113 -10.52 16.14 6.92
CA PRO A 113 -11.31 15.20 6.14
C PRO A 113 -12.79 15.19 6.56
N LYS A 114 -13.68 15.07 5.57
CA LYS A 114 -15.15 15.05 5.79
C LYS A 114 -15.77 13.67 5.59
N CYS A 115 -14.97 12.72 5.12
CA CYS A 115 -15.37 11.34 4.91
C CYS A 115 -14.89 10.43 6.05
N LYS A 116 -15.41 9.20 6.07
CA LYS A 116 -14.81 8.14 6.88
C LYS A 116 -13.47 7.74 6.29
N VAL A 117 -12.52 7.40 7.16
CA VAL A 117 -11.19 6.93 6.80
C VAL A 117 -10.88 5.69 7.62
N ARG A 118 -10.62 4.59 6.91
CA ARG A 118 -10.31 3.29 7.49
C ARG A 118 -8.88 2.91 7.17
N PHE A 119 -8.12 2.48 8.18
CA PHE A 119 -6.76 1.99 8.01
C PHE A 119 -6.68 0.48 8.21
N TYR A 120 -5.89 -0.18 7.36
CA TYR A 120 -5.52 -1.59 7.47
C TYR A 120 -3.99 -1.74 7.42
N GLY A 121 -3.45 -2.57 8.30
CA GLY A 121 -2.04 -2.93 8.34
C GLY A 121 -1.87 -4.44 8.45
N GLY A 122 -0.70 -4.93 8.07
CA GLY A 122 -0.27 -6.32 8.24
C GLY A 122 0.33 -6.53 9.63
N GLU A 123 0.06 -7.69 10.22
CA GLU A 123 0.56 -8.06 11.55
C GLU A 123 2.09 -7.99 11.66
N ARG A 124 2.81 -8.25 10.57
CA ARG A 124 4.28 -8.26 10.49
C ARG A 124 4.84 -7.03 9.78
N SER A 125 4.03 -5.99 9.58
CA SER A 125 4.49 -4.77 8.91
C SER A 125 5.47 -4.00 9.80
N ASN A 126 6.58 -3.58 9.19
CA ASN A 126 7.55 -2.67 9.80
C ASN A 126 7.35 -1.22 9.33
N LEU A 127 6.32 -0.96 8.52
CA LEU A 127 6.03 0.34 7.90
C LEU A 127 4.64 0.88 8.29
N PHE A 128 3.85 0.10 9.02
CA PHE A 128 2.60 0.54 9.62
C PHE A 128 2.85 1.01 11.07
N PHE A 129 3.10 2.31 11.23
CA PHE A 129 3.42 2.90 12.53
C PHE A 129 2.17 3.12 13.39
N THR A 130 1.65 2.03 13.99
CA THR A 130 0.40 1.96 14.76
C THR A 130 0.12 3.16 15.68
N PRO A 131 1.07 3.67 16.49
CA PRO A 131 0.79 4.80 17.39
C PRO A 131 0.28 6.06 16.69
N HIS A 132 0.65 6.29 15.42
CA HIS A 132 0.19 7.45 14.64
C HIS A 132 -1.23 7.30 14.13
N PHE A 133 -1.65 6.08 13.78
CA PHE A 133 -3.03 5.80 13.40
C PHE A 133 -3.95 5.83 14.60
N GLU A 134 -3.53 5.23 15.72
CA GLU A 134 -4.28 5.33 16.97
C GLU A 134 -4.43 6.78 17.44
N HIS A 135 -3.42 7.63 17.22
CA HIS A 135 -3.53 9.07 17.49
C HIS A 135 -4.63 9.71 16.65
N ALA A 136 -4.68 9.44 15.34
CA ALA A 136 -5.75 9.96 14.48
C ALA A 136 -7.14 9.48 14.94
N VAL A 137 -7.28 8.20 15.30
CA VAL A 137 -8.53 7.62 15.85
C VAL A 137 -8.93 8.30 17.16
N ARG A 138 -7.99 8.51 18.09
CA ARG A 138 -8.28 9.22 19.35
C ARG A 138 -8.66 10.69 19.12
N LEU A 139 -8.02 11.35 18.15
CA LEU A 139 -8.25 12.76 17.87
C LEU A 139 -9.61 13.01 17.21
N ASN A 140 -10.07 12.11 16.34
CA ASN A 140 -11.34 12.24 15.64
C ASN A 140 -11.94 10.84 15.32
N PRO A 141 -12.56 10.17 16.31
CA PRO A 141 -13.08 8.81 16.15
C PRO A 141 -14.29 8.74 15.20
N ASP A 142 -14.95 9.87 14.95
CA ASP A 142 -16.03 9.95 13.97
C ASP A 142 -15.51 9.96 12.52
N VAL A 143 -14.22 10.21 12.30
CA VAL A 143 -13.60 10.20 10.97
C VAL A 143 -12.73 8.97 10.79
N TYR A 144 -11.87 8.66 11.76
CA TYR A 144 -10.86 7.61 11.62
C TYR A 144 -11.23 6.34 12.37
N SER A 145 -10.94 5.20 11.75
CA SER A 145 -10.97 3.91 12.43
C SER A 145 -9.90 2.97 11.87
N MET A 146 -9.60 1.91 12.62
CA MET A 146 -8.67 0.86 12.20
C MET A 146 -9.40 -0.47 12.07
N GLY A 147 -9.02 -1.24 11.06
CA GLY A 147 -9.33 -2.66 10.97
C GLY A 147 -8.40 -3.51 11.83
N GLU A 148 -8.80 -4.76 12.05
CA GLU A 148 -7.91 -5.76 12.62
C GLU A 148 -6.70 -5.95 11.71
N PRO A 149 -5.48 -6.11 12.27
CA PRO A 149 -4.30 -6.41 11.48
C PRO A 149 -4.50 -7.67 10.63
N MET A 150 -4.01 -7.66 9.40
CA MET A 150 -4.05 -8.83 8.54
C MET A 150 -2.96 -9.83 8.97
N ASN A 151 -3.39 -10.90 9.64
CA ASN A 151 -2.51 -11.95 10.16
C ASN A 151 -1.57 -12.49 9.08
N ASN A 152 -0.33 -12.77 9.48
CA ASN A 152 0.75 -13.24 8.59
C ASN A 152 1.10 -12.32 7.41
N CYS A 153 0.52 -11.13 7.29
CA CYS A 153 0.84 -10.20 6.20
C CYS A 153 1.90 -9.17 6.63
N THR A 154 2.62 -8.63 5.65
CA THR A 154 3.63 -7.58 5.77
C THR A 154 3.07 -6.26 5.22
N HIS A 155 3.96 -5.30 4.93
CA HIS A 155 3.60 -4.06 4.23
C HIS A 155 2.96 -4.29 2.84
N LEU A 156 3.18 -5.47 2.26
CA LEU A 156 2.68 -5.82 0.93
C LEU A 156 1.36 -6.60 1.02
N LEU A 157 0.60 -6.46 2.11
CA LEU A 157 -0.57 -7.28 2.42
C LEU A 157 -1.59 -7.42 1.27
N VAL A 158 -1.78 -6.37 0.46
CA VAL A 158 -2.72 -6.40 -0.68
C VAL A 158 -2.25 -7.32 -1.80
N LEU A 159 -0.96 -7.63 -1.84
CA LEU A 159 -0.33 -8.53 -2.81
C LEU A 159 -0.15 -9.95 -2.23
N GLU A 160 -0.16 -10.08 -0.91
CA GLU A 160 0.06 -11.33 -0.17
C GLU A 160 -1.25 -12.10 0.12
N ASP A 161 -2.33 -11.40 0.47
CA ASP A 161 -3.65 -12.00 0.77
C ASP A 161 -4.77 -11.20 0.08
N LEU A 162 -4.93 -11.44 -1.23
CA LEU A 162 -5.91 -10.79 -2.08
C LEU A 162 -7.34 -10.97 -1.58
N GLU A 163 -7.69 -12.18 -1.16
CA GLU A 163 -9.04 -12.52 -0.72
C GLU A 163 -9.41 -11.72 0.53
N ARG A 164 -8.53 -11.66 1.53
CA ARG A 164 -8.80 -10.88 2.75
C ARG A 164 -8.82 -9.39 2.48
N ALA A 165 -7.90 -8.87 1.67
CA ALA A 165 -7.91 -7.46 1.29
C ALA A 165 -9.22 -7.08 0.58
N ALA A 166 -9.66 -7.88 -0.39
CA ALA A 166 -10.94 -7.69 -1.09
C ALA A 166 -12.14 -7.79 -0.14
N ASN A 167 -12.17 -8.80 0.73
CA ASN A 167 -13.24 -8.96 1.72
C ASN A 167 -13.31 -7.77 2.69
N ASN A 168 -12.17 -7.23 3.12
CA ASN A 168 -12.13 -6.02 3.96
C ASN A 168 -12.74 -4.83 3.22
N ILE A 169 -12.38 -4.62 1.95
CA ILE A 169 -12.98 -3.56 1.11
C ILE A 169 -14.50 -3.75 1.02
N LEU A 170 -14.96 -4.95 0.66
CA LEU A 170 -16.39 -5.25 0.50
C LEU A 170 -17.16 -5.04 1.80
N ASN A 171 -16.59 -5.46 2.93
CA ASN A 171 -17.22 -5.32 4.25
C ASN A 171 -17.35 -3.86 4.68
N ASP A 172 -16.39 -3.00 4.33
CA ASP A 172 -16.46 -1.58 4.66
C ASP A 172 -17.37 -0.82 3.69
N LEU A 173 -17.31 -1.11 2.39
CA LEU A 173 -18.27 -0.59 1.43
C LEU A 173 -19.71 -0.94 1.83
N ALA A 174 -19.96 -2.16 2.30
CA ALA A 174 -21.30 -2.56 2.77
C ALA A 174 -21.84 -1.72 3.94
N LYS A 175 -21.00 -0.98 4.66
CA LYS A 175 -21.39 -0.07 5.75
C LYS A 175 -21.56 1.38 5.29
N ALA A 176 -21.14 1.70 4.07
CA ALA A 176 -21.09 3.05 3.54
C ALA A 176 -22.20 3.33 2.52
N SER A 177 -22.66 4.57 2.45
CA SER A 177 -23.61 4.99 1.42
C SER A 177 -22.91 5.14 0.06
N PRO A 178 -23.53 4.80 -1.08
CA PRO A 178 -24.87 4.18 -1.24
C PRO A 178 -24.83 2.64 -1.23
N PHE A 179 -23.70 2.03 -0.91
CA PHE A 179 -23.47 0.59 -1.02
C PHE A 179 -24.09 -0.21 0.12
N HIS A 180 -24.48 0.44 1.21
CA HIS A 180 -25.28 -0.14 2.28
C HIS A 180 -26.57 -0.69 1.69
N LYS A 181 -26.70 -2.02 1.69
CA LYS A 181 -27.99 -2.65 1.43
C LYS A 181 -28.85 -2.37 2.65
N ASP A 182 -29.76 -1.42 2.53
CA ASP A 182 -30.84 -1.28 3.50
C ASP A 182 -31.49 -2.65 3.64
N THR A 183 -31.27 -3.27 4.80
CA THR A 183 -31.95 -4.51 5.15
C THR A 183 -33.35 -4.12 5.62
N THR A 184 -34.11 -3.45 4.75
CA THR A 184 -35.52 -3.16 4.98
C THR A 184 -36.35 -3.89 3.93
N SER A 185 -37.22 -4.75 4.48
CA SER A 185 -38.39 -5.36 3.87
C SER A 185 -38.20 -6.66 3.07
N ARG A 186 -38.30 -7.78 3.80
CA ARG A 186 -39.48 -8.63 3.63
C ARG A 186 -40.07 -8.95 5.01
N MET A 187 -41.27 -8.42 5.22
CA MET A 187 -42.24 -8.88 6.21
C MET A 187 -42.52 -10.38 6.05
#